data_AF-A0A7X9BAE4-F1
#
_entry.id   AF-A0A7X9BAE4-F1
#
_cell.length_a   1.000
_cell.length_b   1.000
_cell.length_c   1.000
_cell.angle_alpha   90.00
_cell.angle_beta   90.00
_cell.angle_gamma   90.00
#
_symmetry.space_group_name_H-M   'P 1'
#
loop_
_entity.id
_entity.type
_entity.pdbx_description
1 polymer ?
#
loop_
_entity_poly.entity_id
_entity_poly.type
_entity_poly.pdbx_seq_one_letter_code
_entity_poly.pdbx_strand_id
1 'polypeptide(L)'
;MKILVINCGSSSLKYQLIDMSGEKVLAKGLVERIGIEGAQIKHETTGKEKVIIKEPMKDHKRALELVLSAIVNKEYGAIDSMDEIGAVGHRVVHGGEDFSSSVIIDEAVMDALKRNIELAPLHNPPNIMGIEACKELMPNTPMVAVFDTAFHQSIPADNYIYAIPYEYYEKYKIRRYGFHGTSHKYVALRAAEILGKDIKELNIVTCHLGNGSSVT
;
A
#
# COMPACT_ATOMS: atom_id res chain seq x y z
N MET A 1 1.60 14.80 -12.87
CA MET A 1 1.77 14.79 -11.40
C MET A 1 2.55 13.53 -11.05
N LYS A 2 3.57 13.62 -10.19
CA LYS A 2 4.33 12.43 -9.77
C LYS A 2 3.78 11.93 -8.43
N ILE A 3 3.51 10.63 -8.33
CA ILE A 3 2.96 10.00 -7.12
C ILE A 3 3.98 8.99 -6.59
N LEU A 4 4.34 9.12 -5.32
CA LEU A 4 5.12 8.11 -4.60
C LEU A 4 4.16 7.09 -3.99
N VAL A 5 4.22 5.84 -4.43
CA VAL A 5 3.44 4.73 -3.88
C VAL A 5 4.30 3.96 -2.90
N ILE A 6 3.79 3.70 -1.70
CA ILE A 6 4.50 3.06 -0.59
C ILE A 6 3.71 1.86 -0.08
N ASN A 7 4.42 0.76 0.15
CA ASN A 7 3.91 -0.45 0.79
C ASN A 7 4.90 -0.90 1.87
N CYS A 8 4.57 -0.57 3.12
CA CYS A 8 5.35 -0.95 4.29
C CYS A 8 4.92 -2.32 4.83
N GLY A 9 5.86 -3.25 4.93
CA GLY A 9 5.75 -4.48 5.71
C GLY A 9 6.52 -4.36 7.02
N SER A 10 6.52 -5.43 7.84
CA SER A 10 7.17 -5.44 9.15
C SER A 10 8.69 -5.17 9.09
N SER A 11 9.39 -5.73 8.10
CA SER A 11 10.85 -5.58 7.93
C SER A 11 11.26 -5.17 6.51
N SER A 12 10.31 -4.65 5.72
CA SER A 12 10.55 -4.24 4.34
C SER A 12 9.69 -3.06 3.94
N LEU A 13 10.11 -2.34 2.90
CA LEU A 13 9.37 -1.24 2.30
C LEU A 13 9.53 -1.31 0.79
N LYS A 14 8.43 -1.48 0.07
CA LYS A 14 8.39 -1.37 -1.39
C LYS A 14 7.90 0.01 -1.78
N TYR A 15 8.50 0.58 -2.81
CA TYR A 15 8.07 1.87 -3.33
C TYR A 15 8.17 1.95 -4.84
N GLN A 16 7.34 2.82 -5.42
CA GLN A 16 7.42 3.25 -6.81
C GLN A 16 7.12 4.73 -6.91
N LEU A 17 7.88 5.46 -7.73
CA LEU A 17 7.55 6.81 -8.14
C LEU A 17 6.97 6.74 -9.56
N ILE A 18 5.75 7.22 -9.74
CA ILE A 18 5.00 7.11 -10.99
C ILE A 18 4.65 8.51 -11.49
N ASP A 19 4.94 8.81 -12.75
CA ASP A 19 4.40 9.99 -13.42
C ASP A 19 3.02 9.67 -14.01
N MET A 20 1.99 10.26 -13.41
CA MET A 20 0.60 10.08 -13.82
C MET A 20 0.23 10.81 -15.12
N SER A 21 1.10 11.63 -15.70
CA SER A 21 0.82 12.24 -17.02
C SER A 21 0.73 11.20 -18.14
N GLY A 22 1.41 10.06 -17.97
CA GLY A 22 1.38 8.93 -18.90
C GLY A 22 1.51 7.57 -18.21
N GLU A 23 1.23 7.50 -16.91
CA GLU A 23 1.29 6.31 -16.06
C GLU A 23 2.64 5.55 -16.14
N LYS A 24 3.75 6.30 -16.16
CA LYS A 24 5.10 5.74 -16.30
C LYS A 24 5.79 5.60 -14.95
N VAL A 25 6.37 4.43 -14.69
CA VAL A 25 7.28 4.23 -13.54
C VAL A 25 8.57 5.00 -13.81
N LEU A 26 8.92 5.94 -12.93
CA LEU A 26 10.17 6.70 -12.97
C LEU A 26 11.27 6.01 -12.16
N ALA A 27 10.91 5.52 -10.97
CA ALA A 27 11.78 4.70 -10.13
C ALA A 27 10.96 3.68 -9.35
N LYS A 28 11.61 2.59 -8.96
CA LYS A 28 11.08 1.60 -8.03
C LYS A 28 12.18 1.11 -7.12
N GLY A 29 11.80 0.59 -5.98
CA GLY A 29 12.77 -0.09 -5.14
C GLY A 29 12.16 -0.91 -4.03
N LEU A 30 13.05 -1.63 -3.37
CA LEU A 30 12.75 -2.49 -2.25
C LEU A 30 13.81 -2.26 -1.17
N VAL A 31 13.35 -1.84 -0.01
CA VAL A 31 14.10 -1.88 1.24
C VAL A 31 13.87 -3.23 1.90
N GLU A 32 14.94 -3.90 2.29
CA GLU A 32 14.90 -5.19 2.97
C GLU A 32 15.61 -5.11 4.32
N ARG A 33 15.18 -5.96 5.25
CA ARG A 33 15.84 -6.17 6.54
C ARG A 33 15.88 -4.91 7.42
N ILE A 34 14.81 -4.11 7.40
CA ILE A 34 14.64 -2.98 8.33
C ILE A 34 14.66 -3.51 9.77
N GLY A 35 15.45 -2.89 10.65
CA GLY A 35 15.67 -3.29 12.03
C GLY A 35 16.60 -4.51 12.20
N ILE A 36 17.19 -5.02 11.11
CA ILE A 36 18.01 -6.23 11.09
C ILE A 36 19.37 -5.92 10.45
N GLU A 37 20.42 -6.60 10.88
CA GLU A 37 21.74 -6.50 10.25
C GLU A 37 21.67 -6.84 8.75
N GLY A 38 22.43 -6.10 7.93
CA GLY A 38 22.43 -6.26 6.48
C GLY A 38 21.26 -5.59 5.77
N ALA A 39 20.64 -4.58 6.40
CA ALA A 39 19.66 -3.71 5.75
C ALA A 39 20.20 -3.12 4.45
N GLN A 40 19.36 -3.13 3.41
CA GLN A 40 19.74 -2.63 2.09
C GLN A 40 18.55 -2.11 1.29
N ILE A 41 18.84 -1.20 0.37
CA ILE A 41 17.89 -0.71 -0.63
C ILE A 41 18.37 -1.18 -2.00
N LYS A 42 17.49 -1.88 -2.71
CA LYS A 42 17.62 -2.15 -4.14
C LYS A 42 16.83 -1.08 -4.88
N HIS A 43 17.51 -0.06 -5.41
CA HIS A 43 16.91 1.07 -6.12
C HIS A 43 17.14 0.95 -7.63
N GLU A 44 16.10 1.22 -8.42
CA GLU A 44 16.12 1.14 -9.88
C GLU A 44 15.35 2.33 -10.46
N THR A 45 16.07 3.21 -11.15
CA THR A 45 15.49 4.31 -11.93
C THR A 45 15.39 3.89 -13.39
N THR A 46 14.27 4.21 -14.03
CA THR A 46 14.03 3.86 -15.43
C THR A 46 15.12 4.40 -16.33
N GLY A 47 15.76 3.52 -17.10
CA GLY A 47 16.86 3.87 -18.01
C GLY A 47 18.22 4.03 -17.32
N LYS A 48 18.36 3.71 -16.03
CA LYS A 48 19.63 3.73 -15.30
C LYS A 48 19.97 2.36 -14.73
N GLU A 49 21.25 2.16 -14.42
CA GLU A 49 21.72 0.96 -13.74
C GLU A 49 21.15 0.85 -12.33
N LYS A 50 20.97 -0.40 -11.89
CA LYS A 50 20.46 -0.69 -10.55
C LYS A 50 21.51 -0.37 -9.48
N VAL A 51 21.09 0.26 -8.40
CA VAL A 51 21.95 0.61 -7.27
C VAL A 51 21.56 -0.20 -6.03
N ILE A 52 22.57 -0.68 -5.30
CA ILE A 52 22.40 -1.32 -3.99
C ILE A 52 23.01 -0.41 -2.93
N ILE A 53 22.16 0.13 -2.05
CA ILE A 53 22.56 0.99 -0.94
C ILE A 53 22.55 0.14 0.32
N LYS A 54 23.71 -0.04 0.96
CA LYS A 54 23.84 -0.81 2.21
C LYS A 54 24.06 0.15 3.36
N GLU A 55 23.01 0.41 4.13
CA GLU A 55 23.08 1.27 5.31
C GLU A 55 22.25 0.67 6.45
N PRO A 56 22.68 0.84 7.71
CA PRO A 56 21.86 0.46 8.87
C PRO A 56 20.54 1.24 8.87
N MET A 57 19.42 0.52 9.06
CA MET A 57 18.09 1.10 9.13
C MET A 57 17.41 0.57 10.39
N LYS A 58 17.35 1.40 11.44
CA LYS A 58 16.76 1.01 12.72
C LYS A 58 15.23 0.86 12.66
N ASP A 59 14.58 1.65 11.81
CA ASP A 59 13.13 1.77 11.69
C ASP A 59 12.71 2.24 10.28
N HIS A 60 11.39 2.29 10.05
CA HIS A 60 10.81 2.73 8.78
C HIS A 60 11.08 4.20 8.47
N LYS A 61 11.29 5.05 9.49
CA LYS A 61 11.65 6.45 9.27
C LYS A 61 13.02 6.56 8.60
N ARG A 62 14.04 5.89 9.14
CA ARG A 62 15.37 5.89 8.53
C ARG A 62 15.35 5.24 7.13
N ALA A 63 14.57 4.18 6.96
CA ALA A 63 14.39 3.56 5.65
C ALA A 63 13.80 4.55 4.63
N LEU A 64 12.77 5.32 5.01
CA LEU A 64 12.15 6.31 4.15
C LEU A 64 13.08 7.48 3.82
N GLU A 65 13.82 8.01 4.80
CA GLU A 65 14.85 9.04 4.55
C GLU A 65 15.81 8.62 3.44
N LEU A 66 16.28 7.37 3.49
CA LEU A 66 17.19 6.82 2.49
C LEU A 66 16.51 6.58 1.14
N VAL A 67 15.25 6.14 1.13
CA VAL A 67 14.46 6.01 -0.10
C VAL A 67 14.29 7.35 -0.79
N LEU A 68 13.91 8.39 -0.04
CA LEU A 68 13.75 9.74 -0.56
C LEU A 68 15.08 10.29 -1.07
N SER A 69 16.17 10.10 -0.32
CA SER A 69 17.52 10.48 -0.74
C SER A 69 17.95 9.77 -2.02
N ALA A 70 17.59 8.49 -2.19
CA ALA A 70 17.88 7.75 -3.41
C ALA A 70 17.09 8.27 -4.61
N ILE A 71 15.81 8.61 -4.41
CA ILE A 71 14.93 9.14 -5.45
C ILE A 71 15.45 10.48 -5.99
N VAL A 72 16.04 11.34 -5.13
CA VAL A 72 16.59 12.65 -5.53
C VAL A 72 18.10 12.63 -5.81
N ASN A 73 18.72 11.46 -5.85
CA ASN A 73 20.16 11.38 -6.05
C ASN A 73 20.55 11.87 -7.46
N LYS A 74 21.58 12.72 -7.57
CA LYS A 74 22.01 13.32 -8.85
C LYS A 74 22.47 12.30 -9.89
N GLU A 75 23.06 11.19 -9.47
CA GLU A 75 23.62 10.19 -10.38
C GLU A 75 22.54 9.19 -10.80
N TYR A 76 21.86 8.58 -9.82
CA TYR A 76 20.96 7.46 -10.05
C TYR A 76 19.49 7.71 -9.70
N GLY A 77 19.16 8.87 -9.14
CA GLY A 77 17.79 9.27 -8.82
C GLY A 77 16.95 9.58 -10.05
N ALA A 78 15.65 9.75 -9.83
CA ALA A 78 14.64 9.94 -10.86
C ALA A 78 14.10 11.37 -10.98
N ILE A 79 14.32 12.20 -9.96
CA ILE A 79 13.87 13.60 -9.88
C ILE A 79 14.97 14.44 -9.20
N ASP A 80 14.92 15.76 -9.35
CA ASP A 80 15.94 16.67 -8.81
C ASP A 80 15.60 17.15 -7.40
N SER A 81 14.30 17.24 -7.07
CA SER A 81 13.81 17.66 -5.76
C SER A 81 12.61 16.84 -5.28
N MET A 82 12.47 16.76 -3.95
CA MET A 82 11.30 16.21 -3.27
C MET A 82 10.01 16.97 -3.60
N ASP A 83 10.11 18.26 -3.94
CA ASP A 83 8.96 19.11 -4.31
C ASP A 83 8.26 18.64 -5.60
N GLU A 84 8.91 17.79 -6.39
CA GLU A 84 8.31 17.22 -7.59
C GLU A 84 7.32 16.09 -7.28
N ILE A 85 7.32 15.57 -6.05
CA ILE A 85 6.35 14.57 -5.60
C ILE A 85 5.05 15.28 -5.21
N GLY A 86 4.02 15.12 -6.03
CA GLY A 86 2.74 15.80 -5.82
C GLY A 86 1.81 15.11 -4.83
N ALA A 87 1.99 13.82 -4.57
CA ALA A 87 1.21 13.05 -3.59
C ALA A 87 1.92 11.76 -3.17
N VAL A 88 1.51 11.19 -2.03
CA VAL A 88 1.95 9.86 -1.58
C VAL A 88 0.75 8.92 -1.44
N GLY A 89 0.77 7.77 -2.11
CA GLY A 89 -0.21 6.71 -1.95
C GLY A 89 0.31 5.61 -1.02
N HIS A 90 -0.42 5.31 0.05
CA HIS A 90 -0.07 4.24 0.99
C HIS A 90 -0.99 3.05 0.80
N ARG A 91 -0.41 1.86 0.59
CA ARG A 91 -1.15 0.62 0.82
C ARG A 91 -1.40 0.49 2.31
N VAL A 92 -2.66 0.27 2.67
CA VAL A 92 -3.08 0.00 4.03
C VAL A 92 -3.85 -1.31 4.05
N VAL A 93 -3.56 -2.19 5.00
CA VAL A 93 -4.16 -3.52 5.00
C VAL A 93 -5.60 -3.50 5.50
N HIS A 94 -5.89 -2.94 6.67
CA HIS A 94 -7.21 -3.07 7.29
C HIS A 94 -7.80 -1.73 7.74
N GLY A 95 -8.87 -1.29 7.06
CA GLY A 95 -9.66 -0.12 7.43
C GLY A 95 -10.88 -0.42 8.32
N GLY A 96 -11.14 -1.70 8.61
CA GLY A 96 -12.32 -2.12 9.36
C GLY A 96 -13.59 -1.97 8.52
N GLU A 97 -14.70 -1.64 9.19
CA GLU A 97 -15.96 -1.25 8.54
C GLU A 97 -16.01 0.27 8.25
N ASP A 98 -15.06 1.05 8.76
CA ASP A 98 -15.04 2.52 8.67
C ASP A 98 -14.74 3.01 7.24
N PHE A 99 -13.94 2.26 6.47
CA PHE A 99 -13.51 2.65 5.13
C PHE A 99 -13.76 1.58 4.08
N SER A 100 -14.57 1.95 3.08
CA SER A 100 -14.91 1.13 1.91
C SER A 100 -14.30 1.61 0.60
N SER A 101 -13.49 2.68 0.64
CA SER A 101 -12.80 3.22 -0.52
C SER A 101 -11.49 3.91 -0.11
N SER A 102 -10.69 4.33 -1.09
CA SER A 102 -9.49 5.12 -0.84
C SER A 102 -9.85 6.51 -0.32
N VAL A 103 -9.10 7.03 0.65
CA VAL A 103 -9.38 8.30 1.32
C VAL A 103 -8.10 9.12 1.49
N ILE A 104 -8.24 10.45 1.53
CA ILE A 104 -7.15 11.34 1.95
C ILE A 104 -6.88 11.07 3.44
N ILE A 105 -5.61 10.96 3.80
CA ILE A 105 -5.19 10.66 5.17
C ILE A 105 -5.32 11.92 6.03
N ASP A 106 -6.19 11.86 7.02
CA ASP A 106 -6.33 12.83 8.10
C ASP A 106 -6.15 12.15 9.48
N GLU A 107 -6.49 12.83 10.57
CA GLU A 107 -6.43 12.26 11.92
C GLU A 107 -7.44 11.12 12.13
N ALA A 108 -8.66 11.25 11.58
CA ALA A 108 -9.70 10.23 11.70
C ALA A 108 -9.30 8.91 11.04
N VAL A 109 -8.62 8.99 9.89
CA VAL A 109 -8.01 7.83 9.23
C VAL A 109 -6.98 7.20 10.13
N MET A 110 -6.04 7.97 10.70
CA MET A 110 -5.00 7.43 11.58
C MET A 110 -5.59 6.74 12.82
N ASP A 111 -6.61 7.31 13.43
CA ASP A 111 -7.27 6.71 14.60
C ASP A 111 -7.98 5.41 14.24
N ALA A 112 -8.64 5.35 13.09
CA ALA A 112 -9.24 4.12 12.59
C ALA A 112 -8.17 3.05 12.30
N LEU A 113 -6.99 3.41 11.76
CA LEU A 113 -5.90 2.44 11.59
C LEU A 113 -5.44 1.85 12.92
N LYS A 114 -5.31 2.71 13.95
CA LYS A 114 -4.93 2.32 15.31
C LYS A 114 -5.97 1.40 15.95
N ARG A 115 -7.27 1.73 15.85
CA ARG A 115 -8.36 0.87 16.35
C ARG A 115 -8.38 -0.50 15.68
N ASN A 116 -8.03 -0.57 14.40
CA ASN A 116 -8.02 -1.82 13.63
C ASN A 116 -6.69 -2.59 13.71
N ILE A 117 -5.75 -2.22 14.60
CA ILE A 117 -4.51 -2.98 14.78
C ILE A 117 -4.80 -4.42 15.19
N GLU A 118 -5.78 -4.67 16.06
CA GLU A 118 -6.13 -6.04 16.50
C GLU A 118 -6.61 -6.92 15.33
N LEU A 119 -7.22 -6.34 14.30
CA LEU A 119 -7.66 -7.06 13.11
C LEU A 119 -6.52 -7.34 12.11
N ALA A 120 -5.44 -6.56 12.15
CA ALA A 120 -4.28 -6.73 11.28
C ALA A 120 -2.95 -6.40 12.00
N PRO A 121 -2.59 -7.14 13.06
CA PRO A 121 -1.51 -6.76 13.98
C PRO A 121 -0.13 -6.78 13.34
N LEU A 122 0.05 -7.57 12.28
CA LEU A 122 1.31 -7.68 11.54
C LEU A 122 1.44 -6.65 10.40
N HIS A 123 0.38 -5.89 10.10
CA HIS A 123 0.31 -5.06 8.90
C HIS A 123 -0.06 -3.60 9.19
N ASN A 124 -1.08 -3.35 10.00
CA ASN A 124 -1.49 -1.98 10.32
C ASN A 124 -0.36 -1.19 11.03
N PRO A 125 0.37 -1.76 12.02
CA PRO A 125 1.49 -1.05 12.64
C PRO A 125 2.57 -0.57 11.65
N PRO A 126 3.14 -1.41 10.76
CA PRO A 126 4.09 -0.91 9.76
C PRO A 126 3.47 0.05 8.74
N ASN A 127 2.18 -0.07 8.42
CA ASN A 127 1.50 0.92 7.57
C ASN A 127 1.43 2.30 8.26
N ILE A 128 1.05 2.33 9.54
CA ILE A 128 1.00 3.55 10.37
C ILE A 128 2.39 4.19 10.45
N MET A 129 3.43 3.40 10.77
CA MET A 129 4.82 3.91 10.83
C MET A 129 5.26 4.54 9.51
N GLY A 130 4.91 3.94 8.37
CA GLY A 130 5.20 4.50 7.05
C GLY A 130 4.49 5.83 6.79
N ILE A 131 3.23 5.95 7.19
CA ILE A 131 2.45 7.19 7.04
C ILE A 131 3.02 8.29 7.95
N GLU A 132 3.30 7.99 9.22
CA GLU A 132 3.86 8.95 10.18
C GLU A 132 5.24 9.45 9.73
N ALA A 133 6.12 8.54 9.29
CA ALA A 133 7.41 8.91 8.73
C ALA A 133 7.29 9.80 7.49
N CYS A 134 6.35 9.51 6.58
CA CYS A 134 6.08 10.40 5.45
C CYS A 134 5.55 11.76 5.90
N LYS A 135 4.64 11.83 6.89
CA LYS A 135 4.12 13.10 7.42
C LYS A 135 5.24 13.96 8.00
N GLU A 136 6.24 13.36 8.64
CA GLU A 136 7.41 14.08 9.15
C GLU A 136 8.35 14.55 8.03
N LEU A 137 8.61 13.71 7.03
CA LEU A 137 9.59 14.00 5.96
C LEU A 137 9.01 14.86 4.82
N MET A 138 7.69 14.83 4.64
CA MET A 138 6.99 15.47 3.53
C MET A 138 5.69 16.15 4.03
N PRO A 139 5.77 17.10 4.98
CA PRO A 139 4.62 17.59 5.75
C PRO A 139 3.53 18.28 4.90
N ASN A 140 3.90 18.83 3.75
CA ASN A 140 2.98 19.54 2.86
C ASN A 140 2.47 18.67 1.70
N THR A 141 2.90 17.42 1.60
CA THR A 141 2.50 16.53 0.50
C THR A 141 1.21 15.79 0.86
N PRO A 142 0.15 15.86 0.04
CA PRO A 142 -1.09 15.13 0.32
C PRO A 142 -0.85 13.62 0.27
N MET A 143 -1.48 12.90 1.19
CA MET A 143 -1.34 11.45 1.32
C MET A 143 -2.69 10.77 1.22
N VAL A 144 -2.73 9.60 0.57
CA VAL A 144 -3.95 8.81 0.35
C VAL A 144 -3.74 7.40 0.88
N ALA A 145 -4.69 6.90 1.68
CA ALA A 145 -4.74 5.51 2.10
C ALA A 145 -5.57 4.70 1.10
N VAL A 146 -5.02 3.57 0.66
CA VAL A 146 -5.69 2.60 -0.23
C VAL A 146 -5.80 1.27 0.50
N PHE A 147 -7.03 0.88 0.85
CA PHE A 147 -7.28 -0.27 1.72
C PHE A 147 -7.42 -1.58 0.93
N ASP A 148 -6.71 -2.62 1.35
CA ASP A 148 -6.85 -3.97 0.77
C ASP A 148 -8.25 -4.57 0.98
N THR A 149 -8.96 -4.15 2.03
CA THR A 149 -10.33 -4.61 2.35
C THR A 149 -11.43 -3.89 1.57
N ALA A 150 -11.15 -2.72 0.98
CA ALA A 150 -12.18 -1.84 0.42
C ALA A 150 -13.00 -2.49 -0.71
N PHE A 151 -12.33 -3.18 -1.63
CA PHE A 151 -12.98 -3.84 -2.78
C PHE A 151 -14.06 -4.86 -2.36
N HIS A 152 -13.85 -5.49 -1.20
CA HIS A 152 -14.66 -6.58 -0.69
C HIS A 152 -15.84 -6.12 0.19
N GLN A 153 -16.00 -4.82 0.41
CA GLN A 153 -17.11 -4.29 1.22
C GLN A 153 -18.49 -4.48 0.57
N SER A 154 -18.54 -4.89 -0.70
CA SER A 154 -19.77 -5.26 -1.40
C SER A 154 -20.25 -6.69 -1.14
N ILE A 155 -19.47 -7.51 -0.41
CA ILE A 155 -19.89 -8.87 -0.02
C ILE A 155 -21.17 -8.76 0.85
N PRO A 156 -22.23 -9.53 0.57
CA PRO A 156 -23.46 -9.49 1.36
C PRO A 156 -23.30 -10.19 2.71
N ALA A 157 -24.17 -9.85 3.67
CA ALA A 157 -24.14 -10.37 5.05
C ALA A 157 -24.04 -11.89 5.13
N ASP A 158 -24.85 -12.59 4.35
CA ASP A 158 -24.89 -14.06 4.33
C ASP A 158 -23.55 -14.70 3.90
N ASN A 159 -22.67 -13.93 3.25
CA ASN A 159 -21.36 -14.38 2.78
C ASN A 159 -20.18 -13.90 3.64
N TYR A 160 -20.38 -12.86 4.47
CA TYR A 160 -19.33 -12.38 5.38
C TYR A 160 -19.54 -12.72 6.85
N ILE A 161 -20.76 -13.03 7.28
CA ILE A 161 -21.03 -13.50 8.64
C ILE A 161 -20.64 -14.97 8.75
N TYR A 162 -19.89 -15.30 9.80
CA TYR A 162 -19.54 -16.69 10.12
C TYR A 162 -20.63 -17.34 10.96
N ALA A 163 -20.80 -18.66 10.82
CA ALA A 163 -21.72 -19.48 11.62
C ALA A 163 -21.19 -19.75 13.04
N ILE A 164 -20.94 -18.68 13.79
CA ILE A 164 -20.50 -18.65 15.20
C ILE A 164 -21.45 -17.71 15.99
N PRO A 165 -21.39 -17.65 17.34
CA PRO A 165 -22.23 -16.73 18.10
C PRO A 165 -22.17 -15.30 17.56
N TYR A 166 -23.33 -14.74 17.22
CA TYR A 166 -23.44 -13.43 16.54
C TYR A 166 -22.83 -12.28 17.36
N GLU A 167 -22.83 -12.42 18.69
CA GLU A 167 -22.18 -11.50 19.63
C GLU A 167 -20.69 -11.25 19.31
N TYR A 168 -20.00 -12.22 18.70
CA TYR A 168 -18.61 -12.06 18.27
C TYR A 168 -18.46 -11.11 17.08
N TYR A 169 -19.43 -11.08 16.17
CA TYR A 169 -19.48 -10.06 15.13
C TYR A 169 -19.78 -8.70 15.75
N GLU A 170 -20.78 -8.60 16.63
CA GLU A 170 -21.18 -7.32 17.22
C GLU A 170 -20.06 -6.69 18.07
N LYS A 171 -19.43 -7.49 18.93
CA LYS A 171 -18.42 -7.02 19.90
C LYS A 171 -17.03 -6.87 19.32
N TYR A 172 -16.59 -7.83 18.50
CA TYR A 172 -15.20 -7.90 18.02
C TYR A 172 -15.07 -7.70 16.51
N LYS A 173 -16.18 -7.47 15.81
CA LYS A 173 -16.20 -7.27 14.36
C LYS A 173 -15.58 -8.45 13.60
N ILE A 174 -15.77 -9.67 14.13
CA ILE A 174 -15.34 -10.91 13.47
C ILE A 174 -16.28 -11.20 12.31
N ARG A 175 -15.77 -10.95 11.09
CA ARG A 175 -16.43 -11.21 9.81
C ARG A 175 -15.39 -11.50 8.73
N ARG A 176 -15.84 -11.95 7.56
CA ARG A 176 -15.01 -11.92 6.35
C ARG A 176 -14.84 -10.47 5.91
N TYR A 177 -13.60 -10.02 5.84
CA TYR A 177 -13.24 -8.76 5.19
C TYR A 177 -12.72 -8.97 3.78
N GLY A 178 -11.81 -9.94 3.60
CA GLY A 178 -11.10 -10.14 2.33
C GLY A 178 -9.90 -9.17 2.18
N PHE A 179 -8.85 -9.62 1.49
CA PHE A 179 -7.62 -8.86 1.26
C PHE A 179 -7.22 -8.92 -0.20
N HIS A 180 -6.10 -8.28 -0.56
CA HIS A 180 -5.65 -8.12 -1.94
C HIS A 180 -6.69 -7.42 -2.83
N GLY A 181 -7.63 -6.65 -2.23
CA GLY A 181 -8.75 -6.04 -2.94
C GLY A 181 -8.30 -5.12 -4.07
N THR A 182 -7.24 -4.32 -3.86
CA THR A 182 -6.65 -3.49 -4.91
C THR A 182 -6.13 -4.32 -6.09
N SER A 183 -5.53 -5.48 -5.82
CA SER A 183 -5.06 -6.38 -6.87
C SER A 183 -6.24 -7.00 -7.63
N HIS A 184 -7.23 -7.56 -6.92
CA HIS A 184 -8.41 -8.17 -7.54
C HIS A 184 -9.19 -7.17 -8.37
N LYS A 185 -9.43 -5.96 -7.82
CA LYS A 185 -10.06 -4.86 -8.55
C LYS A 185 -9.31 -4.52 -9.83
N TYR A 186 -8.00 -4.35 -9.76
CA TYR A 186 -7.18 -4.01 -10.93
C TYR A 186 -7.25 -5.09 -12.01
N VAL A 187 -7.01 -6.36 -11.67
CA VAL A 187 -6.99 -7.42 -12.68
C VAL A 187 -8.37 -7.74 -13.24
N ALA A 188 -9.44 -7.59 -12.46
CA ALA A 188 -10.82 -7.74 -12.94
C ALA A 188 -11.17 -6.66 -13.98
N LEU A 189 -10.89 -5.39 -13.67
CA LEU A 189 -11.09 -4.28 -14.59
C LEU A 189 -10.23 -4.42 -15.84
N ARG A 190 -8.96 -4.80 -15.68
CA ARG A 190 -8.05 -5.01 -16.81
C ARG A 190 -8.49 -6.16 -17.71
N ALA A 191 -9.01 -7.24 -17.14
CA ALA A 191 -9.57 -8.34 -17.91
C ALA A 191 -10.81 -7.89 -18.72
N ALA A 192 -11.69 -7.10 -18.12
CA ALA A 192 -12.86 -6.54 -18.81
C ALA A 192 -12.45 -5.66 -20.01
N GLU A 193 -11.44 -4.79 -19.83
CA GLU A 193 -10.86 -3.98 -20.91
C GLU A 193 -10.31 -4.82 -22.05
N ILE A 194 -9.52 -5.87 -21.74
CA ILE A 194 -8.95 -6.77 -22.75
C ILE A 194 -10.04 -7.51 -23.52
N LEU A 195 -11.13 -7.88 -22.85
CA LEU A 195 -12.28 -8.53 -23.44
C LEU A 195 -13.19 -7.55 -24.22
N GLY A 196 -12.96 -6.24 -24.11
CA GLY A 196 -13.79 -5.21 -24.72
C GLY A 196 -15.23 -5.21 -24.21
N LYS A 197 -15.44 -5.56 -22.93
CA LYS A 197 -16.76 -5.68 -22.30
C LYS A 197 -16.87 -4.80 -21.06
N ASP A 198 -18.08 -4.33 -20.76
CA ASP A 198 -18.35 -3.68 -19.48
C ASP A 198 -18.20 -4.71 -18.35
N ILE A 199 -17.51 -4.33 -17.27
CA ILE A 199 -17.33 -5.15 -16.07
C ILE A 199 -18.66 -5.63 -15.48
N LYS A 200 -19.74 -4.86 -15.66
CA LYS A 200 -21.10 -5.19 -15.17
C LYS A 200 -21.74 -6.37 -15.91
N GLU A 201 -21.22 -6.74 -17.08
CA GLU A 201 -21.70 -7.86 -17.89
C GLU A 201 -20.89 -9.15 -17.66
N LEU A 202 -19.88 -9.10 -16.79
CA LEU A 202 -18.93 -10.18 -16.58
C LEU A 202 -19.04 -10.77 -15.19
N ASN A 203 -18.98 -12.11 -15.12
CA ASN A 203 -18.71 -12.85 -13.89
C ASN A 203 -17.26 -13.32 -13.95
N ILE A 204 -16.38 -12.67 -13.20
CA ILE A 204 -14.93 -12.91 -13.22
C ILE A 204 -14.53 -13.56 -11.90
N VAL A 205 -13.72 -14.62 -11.99
CA VAL A 205 -12.98 -15.16 -10.84
C VAL A 205 -11.53 -14.73 -10.97
N THR A 206 -10.99 -14.06 -9.96
CA THR A 206 -9.62 -13.54 -9.94
C THR A 206 -8.75 -14.32 -8.96
N CYS A 207 -7.59 -14.80 -9.43
CA CYS A 207 -6.65 -15.58 -8.63
C CYS A 207 -5.37 -14.78 -8.36
N HIS A 208 -5.25 -14.19 -7.18
CA HIS A 208 -4.00 -13.56 -6.73
C HIS A 208 -3.13 -14.63 -6.06
N LEU A 209 -2.06 -15.07 -6.72
CA LEU A 209 -1.20 -16.16 -6.26
C LEU A 209 0.24 -15.65 -6.04
N GLY A 210 0.58 -15.40 -4.78
CA GLY A 210 1.91 -14.99 -4.34
C GLY A 210 2.21 -15.48 -2.92
N ASN A 211 3.13 -14.81 -2.21
CA ASN A 211 3.42 -15.15 -0.81
C ASN A 211 2.16 -15.14 0.07
N GLY A 212 1.26 -14.19 -0.16
CA GLY A 212 -0.13 -14.27 0.22
C GLY A 212 -0.96 -14.66 -0.99
N SER A 213 -1.94 -15.53 -0.83
CA SER A 213 -2.80 -15.99 -1.92
C SER A 213 -4.27 -15.86 -1.57
N SER A 214 -5.10 -15.49 -2.54
CA SER A 214 -6.55 -15.37 -2.38
C SER A 214 -7.26 -15.45 -3.73
N VAL A 215 -8.51 -15.90 -3.70
CA VAL A 215 -9.42 -15.94 -4.85
C VAL A 215 -10.68 -15.13 -4.53
N THR A 216 -11.23 -14.43 -5.51
CA THR A 216 -12.49 -13.68 -5.42
C THR A 216 -13.33 -13.95 -6.65
#